data_AF-A0A1H4RVF2-F1
#
_entry.id   AF-A0A1H4RVF2-F1
#
_cell.length_a   1.000
_cell.length_b   1.000
_cell.length_c   1.000
_cell.angle_alpha   90.00
_cell.angle_beta   90.00
_cell.angle_gamma   90.00
#
_symmetry.space_group_name_H-M   'P 1'
#
loop_
_entity.id
_entity.type
_entity.pdbx_description
1 polymer ?
#
loop_
_entity_poly.entity_id
_entity_poly.type
_entity_poly.pdbx_seq_one_letter_code
_entity_poly.pdbx_strand_id
1 'polypeptide(L)'
;MKQGRPALRYAKAVLNLAKDTGIETEVNDNMKLIVDTIAGSSDLEAMLKSPVIKAADKRKVLVALFGDKVNNVLKGLFNVLEENKRMIMLEPIAKQYAVIYDYHRSIQLAKVTTAVPLTKDLEERILAKIVEITGNKANIENIVNPDILGGFILRVGDVQYDASISNQFNELRKEFDNSHYIPKI
;
A
#
# COMPACT_ATOMS: atom_id res chain seq x y z
N MET A 1 14.31 12.93 -1.38
CA MET A 1 13.87 11.76 -0.59
C MET A 1 14.66 11.59 0.73
N LYS A 2 14.88 12.65 1.54
CA LYS A 2 15.80 12.62 2.71
C LYS A 2 15.27 11.90 3.96
N GLN A 3 13.97 11.59 4.04
CA GLN A 3 13.33 11.05 5.26
C GLN A 3 13.05 9.53 5.25
N GLY A 4 13.26 8.83 4.12
CA GLY A 4 12.84 7.42 3.98
C GLY A 4 13.60 6.44 4.89
N ARG A 5 14.93 6.59 5.01
CA ARG A 5 15.76 5.67 5.80
C ARG A 5 15.49 5.76 7.31
N PRO A 6 15.38 6.96 7.93
CA PRO A 6 15.01 7.07 9.34
C PRO A 6 13.58 6.55 9.61
N ALA A 7 12.62 6.87 8.75
CA ALA A 7 11.24 6.41 8.90
C ALA A 7 11.15 4.88 8.89
N LEU A 8 11.88 4.22 7.99
CA LEU A 8 11.96 2.75 7.94
C LEU A 8 12.49 2.14 9.24
N ARG A 9 13.47 2.76 9.90
CA ARG A 9 14.01 2.25 11.18
C ARG A 9 12.97 2.29 12.29
N TYR A 10 12.26 3.41 12.42
CA TYR A 10 11.17 3.52 13.40
C TYR A 10 10.04 2.54 13.08
N ALA A 11 9.61 2.46 11.82
CA ALA A 11 8.57 1.53 11.38
C ALA A 11 8.93 0.07 11.73
N LYS A 12 10.17 -0.36 11.46
CA LYS A 12 10.67 -1.69 11.84
C LYS A 12 10.65 -1.94 13.35
N ALA A 13 11.08 -0.95 14.15
CA ALA A 13 11.06 -1.07 15.61
C ALA A 13 9.62 -1.23 16.14
N VAL A 14 8.68 -0.44 15.63
CA VAL A 14 7.25 -0.53 15.97
C VAL A 14 6.68 -1.87 15.53
N LEU A 15 7.02 -2.36 14.34
CA LEU A 15 6.56 -3.66 13.85
C LEU A 15 7.08 -4.81 14.73
N ASN A 16 8.35 -4.79 15.12
CA ASN A 16 8.90 -5.80 16.02
C ASN A 16 8.18 -5.80 17.36
N LEU A 17 7.97 -4.63 17.97
CA LEU A 17 7.24 -4.52 19.23
C LEU A 17 5.79 -5.00 19.09
N ALA A 18 5.13 -4.69 17.98
CA ALA A 18 3.77 -5.13 17.69
C ALA A 18 3.68 -6.66 17.50
N LYS A 19 4.72 -7.29 16.94
CA LYS A 19 4.81 -8.76 16.84
C LYS A 19 5.00 -9.42 18.20
N ASP A 20 5.87 -8.87 19.04
CA ASP A 20 6.12 -9.40 20.37
C ASP A 20 4.86 -9.38 21.24
N THR A 21 3.95 -8.45 20.94
CA THR A 21 2.66 -8.27 21.63
C THR A 21 1.45 -8.86 20.89
N GLY A 22 1.63 -9.38 19.67
CA GLY A 22 0.58 -10.00 18.85
C GLY A 22 -0.54 -9.05 18.38
N ILE A 23 -0.29 -7.73 18.36
CA ILE A 23 -1.27 -6.69 17.99
C ILE A 23 -0.91 -6.02 16.66
N GLU A 24 -0.19 -6.71 15.78
CA GLU A 24 0.31 -6.12 14.53
C GLU A 24 -0.80 -5.65 13.59
N THR A 25 -1.95 -6.35 13.56
CA THR A 25 -3.13 -5.96 12.75
C THR A 25 -3.71 -4.64 13.25
N GLU A 26 -3.96 -4.54 14.55
CA GLU A 26 -4.54 -3.34 15.15
C GLU A 26 -3.61 -2.13 15.02
N VAL A 27 -2.30 -2.34 15.16
CA VAL A 27 -1.31 -1.28 14.94
C VAL A 27 -1.32 -0.83 13.48
N ASN A 28 -1.48 -1.74 12.52
CA ASN A 28 -1.60 -1.38 11.10
C ASN A 28 -2.83 -0.51 10.82
N ASP A 29 -3.99 -0.90 11.34
CA ASP A 29 -5.24 -0.16 11.15
C ASP A 29 -5.17 1.24 11.77
N ASN A 30 -4.55 1.34 12.96
CA ASN A 30 -4.27 2.62 13.60
C ASN A 30 -3.30 3.49 12.80
N MET A 31 -2.27 2.91 12.19
CA MET A 31 -1.33 3.65 11.32
C MET A 31 -2.04 4.18 10.07
N LYS A 32 -2.94 3.40 9.47
CA LYS A 32 -3.78 3.86 8.34
C LYS A 32 -4.69 5.02 8.76
N LEU A 33 -5.37 4.89 9.89
CA LEU A 33 -6.20 5.95 10.45
C LEU A 33 -5.42 7.27 10.64
N ILE A 34 -4.18 7.19 11.13
CA ILE A 34 -3.32 8.36 11.29
C ILE A 34 -2.99 9.00 9.94
N VAL A 35 -2.62 8.20 8.93
CA VAL A 35 -2.34 8.72 7.58
C VAL A 35 -3.57 9.42 7.01
N ASP A 36 -4.74 8.79 7.09
CA ASP A 36 -5.99 9.34 6.55
C ASP A 36 -6.40 10.62 7.27
N THR A 37 -6.24 10.67 8.60
CA THR A 37 -6.56 11.86 9.39
C THR A 37 -5.61 13.03 9.09
N ILE A 38 -4.32 12.75 8.89
CA ILE A 38 -3.34 13.77 8.48
C ILE A 38 -3.63 14.25 7.06
N ALA A 39 -3.96 13.35 6.14
CA ALA A 39 -4.30 13.72 4.76
C ALA A 39 -5.63 14.50 4.67
N GLY A 40 -6.59 14.23 5.57
CA GLY A 40 -7.87 14.92 5.62
C GLY A 40 -7.84 16.30 6.30
N SER A 41 -6.75 16.68 6.96
CA SER A 41 -6.62 17.96 7.68
C SER A 41 -5.30 18.66 7.35
N SER A 42 -5.38 19.68 6.49
CA SER A 42 -4.24 20.53 6.14
C SER A 42 -3.65 21.26 7.35
N ASP A 43 -4.49 21.66 8.31
CA ASP A 43 -4.06 22.30 9.55
C ASP A 43 -3.21 21.36 10.41
N LEU A 44 -3.61 20.08 10.51
CA LEU A 44 -2.84 19.07 11.25
C LEU A 44 -1.49 18.80 10.58
N GLU A 45 -1.48 18.69 9.25
CA GLU A 45 -0.25 18.51 8.48
C GLU A 45 0.71 19.70 8.65
N ALA A 46 0.19 20.94 8.57
CA ALA A 46 0.96 22.16 8.79
C ALA A 46 1.49 22.24 10.22
N MET A 47 0.68 21.88 11.22
CA MET A 47 1.08 21.82 12.63
C MET A 47 2.24 20.85 12.83
N LEU A 48 2.16 19.65 12.25
CA LEU A 48 3.21 18.62 12.36
C LEU A 48 4.51 19.07 11.70
N LYS A 49 4.45 19.75 10.56
CA LYS A 49 5.61 20.27 9.83
C LYS A 49 6.21 21.54 10.44
N SER A 50 5.42 22.33 11.18
CA SER A 50 5.87 23.61 11.73
C SER A 50 6.97 23.44 12.79
N PRO A 51 8.16 24.03 12.61
CA PRO A 51 9.23 23.96 13.62
C PRO A 51 8.98 24.87 14.83
N VAL A 52 8.02 25.79 14.73
CA VAL A 52 7.69 26.78 15.78
C VAL A 52 6.94 26.13 16.93
N ILE A 53 6.13 25.11 16.65
CA ILE A 53 5.32 24.43 17.66
C ILE A 53 6.19 23.40 18.39
N LYS A 54 6.20 23.46 19.72
CA LYS A 54 6.96 22.54 20.56
C LYS A 54 6.48 21.11 20.36
N ALA A 55 7.41 20.16 20.36
CA ALA A 55 7.10 18.74 20.18
C ALA A 55 6.10 18.21 21.23
N ALA A 56 6.20 18.68 22.47
CA ALA A 56 5.29 18.34 23.57
C ALA A 56 3.84 18.76 23.29
N ASP A 57 3.62 19.94 22.69
CA ASP A 57 2.28 20.42 22.36
C ASP A 57 1.70 19.64 21.20
N LYS A 58 2.52 19.30 20.19
CA LYS A 58 2.12 18.40 19.11
C LYS A 58 1.69 17.03 19.63
N ARG A 59 2.43 16.46 20.59
CA ARG A 59 2.06 15.17 21.21
C ARG A 59 0.72 15.28 21.91
N LYS A 60 0.49 16.35 22.68
CA LYS A 60 -0.81 16.54 23.36
C LYS A 60 -1.97 16.57 22.37
N VAL A 61 -1.82 17.25 21.25
CA VAL A 61 -2.83 17.26 20.18
C VAL A 61 -3.06 15.85 19.62
N LEU A 62 -1.99 15.12 19.28
CA LEU A 62 -2.13 13.75 18.79
C LEU A 62 -2.77 12.82 19.82
N VAL A 63 -2.41 12.92 21.09
CA VAL A 63 -3.02 12.14 22.17
C VAL A 63 -4.49 12.53 22.37
N ALA A 64 -4.86 13.79 22.20
CA ALA A 64 -6.27 14.20 22.27
C ALA A 64 -7.09 13.68 21.07
N LEU A 65 -6.49 13.65 19.88
CA LEU A 65 -7.16 13.16 18.65
C LEU A 65 -7.31 11.63 18.62
N PHE A 66 -6.28 10.93 19.08
CA PHE A 66 -6.13 9.49 18.89
C PHE A 66 -6.12 8.69 20.19
N GLY A 67 -6.09 9.32 21.36
CA GLY A 67 -5.75 8.70 22.65
C GLY A 67 -6.56 7.48 23.04
N ASP A 68 -7.86 7.47 22.71
CA ASP A 68 -8.75 6.35 22.99
C ASP A 68 -8.77 5.30 21.87
N LYS A 69 -8.28 5.67 20.68
CA LYS A 69 -8.29 4.82 19.48
C LYS A 69 -6.96 4.09 19.25
N VAL A 70 -5.85 4.58 19.83
CA VAL A 70 -4.50 4.06 19.58
C VAL A 70 -3.94 3.20 20.71
N ASN A 71 -3.27 2.14 20.29
CA ASN A 71 -2.62 1.17 21.17
C ASN A 71 -1.40 1.76 21.91
N ASN A 72 -1.02 1.11 23.01
CA ASN A 72 0.13 1.51 23.83
C ASN A 72 1.45 1.59 23.03
N VAL A 73 1.61 0.74 22.02
CA VAL A 73 2.76 0.77 21.09
C VAL A 73 2.85 2.10 20.32
N LEU A 74 1.71 2.62 19.84
CA LEU A 74 1.65 3.91 19.16
C LEU A 74 1.86 5.10 20.11
N LYS A 75 1.33 5.00 21.35
CA LYS A 75 1.61 6.00 22.39
C LYS A 75 3.10 6.07 22.69
N GLY A 76 3.77 4.92 22.77
CA GLY A 76 5.22 4.83 22.89
C GLY A 76 5.96 5.47 21.71
N LEU A 77 5.49 5.23 20.48
CA LEU A 77 6.04 5.90 19.29
C LEU A 77 5.94 7.43 19.39
N PHE A 78 4.79 7.97 19.82
CA PHE A 78 4.64 9.42 19.97
C PHE A 78 5.62 10.01 20.99
N ASN A 79 5.86 9.31 22.10
CA ASN A 79 6.84 9.73 23.10
C ASN A 79 8.27 9.74 22.52
N VAL A 80 8.66 8.68 21.83
CA VAL A 80 10.00 8.60 21.20
C VAL A 80 10.18 9.66 20.11
N LEU A 81 9.14 9.97 19.33
CA LEU A 81 9.19 11.02 18.31
C LEU A 81 9.26 12.42 18.93
N GLU A 82 8.63 12.63 20.08
CA GLU A 82 8.77 13.88 20.83
C GLU A 82 10.18 14.08 21.37
N GLU A 83 10.72 13.08 22.09
CA GLU A 83 12.07 13.15 22.68
C GLU A 83 13.13 13.45 21.63
N ASN A 84 12.98 12.84 20.46
CA ASN A 84 13.90 13.03 19.34
C ASN A 84 13.57 14.26 18.47
N LYS A 85 12.52 15.04 18.80
CA LYS A 85 12.03 16.18 18.01
C LYS A 85 11.74 15.83 16.54
N ARG A 86 11.27 14.61 16.28
CA ARG A 86 11.04 14.01 14.95
C ARG A 86 9.57 13.81 14.61
N MET A 87 8.66 14.55 15.22
CA MET A 87 7.20 14.46 14.97
C MET A 87 6.80 14.63 13.50
N ILE A 88 7.57 15.38 12.71
CA ILE A 88 7.38 15.52 11.26
C ILE A 88 7.47 14.18 10.51
N MET A 89 8.12 13.16 11.09
CA MET A 89 8.28 11.84 10.48
C MET A 89 7.09 10.91 10.72
N LEU A 90 6.07 11.32 11.49
CA LEU A 90 4.97 10.44 11.85
C LEU A 90 4.25 9.87 10.62
N GLU A 91 3.86 10.72 9.68
CA GLU A 91 3.20 10.30 8.44
C GLU A 91 4.11 9.38 7.59
N PRO A 92 5.39 9.73 7.32
CA PRO A 92 6.33 8.81 6.67
C PRO A 92 6.49 7.46 7.38
N ILE A 93 6.50 7.43 8.72
CA ILE A 93 6.63 6.21 9.50
C ILE A 93 5.39 5.34 9.34
N ALA A 94 4.19 5.93 9.42
CA ALA A 94 2.93 5.21 9.26
C ALA A 94 2.79 4.60 7.87
N LYS A 95 3.13 5.36 6.81
CA LYS A 95 3.18 4.84 5.43
C LYS A 95 4.17 3.69 5.30
N GLN A 96 5.38 3.84 5.86
CA GLN A 96 6.39 2.80 5.77
C GLN A 96 6.03 1.56 6.60
N TYR A 97 5.31 1.73 7.71
CA TYR A 97 4.79 0.64 8.53
C TYR A 97 3.84 -0.25 7.73
N ALA A 98 2.89 0.33 7.01
CA ALA A 98 1.97 -0.41 6.15
C ALA A 98 2.73 -1.26 5.12
N VAL A 99 3.73 -0.68 4.46
CA VAL A 99 4.56 -1.39 3.46
C VAL A 99 5.31 -2.59 4.07
N ILE A 100 5.95 -2.42 5.24
CA ILE A 100 6.69 -3.52 5.87
C ILE A 100 5.76 -4.56 6.51
N TYR A 101 4.57 -4.15 6.95
CA TYR A 101 3.54 -5.02 7.48
C TYR A 101 3.01 -5.94 6.38
N ASP A 102 2.66 -5.37 5.23
CA ASP A 102 2.19 -6.10 4.06
C ASP A 102 3.27 -7.07 3.58
N TYR A 103 4.53 -6.62 3.48
CA TYR A 103 5.66 -7.50 3.15
C TYR A 103 5.81 -8.67 4.14
N HIS A 104 5.63 -8.43 5.44
CA HIS A 104 5.77 -9.47 6.45
C HIS A 104 4.65 -10.50 6.42
N ARG A 105 3.42 -10.08 6.11
CA ARG A 105 2.29 -11.01 5.94
C ARG A 105 2.23 -11.65 4.56
N SER A 106 3.27 -11.47 3.74
CA SER A 106 3.29 -11.84 2.33
C SER A 106 2.10 -11.28 1.56
N ILE A 107 1.50 -10.18 2.03
CA ILE A 107 0.40 -9.51 1.35
C ILE A 107 1.00 -8.77 0.17
N GLN A 108 1.01 -9.41 -0.99
CA GLN A 108 1.51 -8.79 -2.21
C GLN A 108 0.47 -7.80 -2.74
N LEU A 109 0.92 -6.63 -3.19
CA LEU A 109 0.05 -5.69 -3.88
C LEU A 109 -0.19 -6.21 -5.30
N ALA A 110 -1.43 -6.62 -5.59
CA ALA A 110 -1.86 -7.06 -6.90
C ALA A 110 -2.55 -5.90 -7.61
N LYS A 111 -1.88 -5.31 -8.60
CA LYS A 111 -2.49 -4.29 -9.47
C LYS A 111 -3.30 -5.00 -10.54
N VAL A 112 -4.61 -4.77 -10.54
CA VAL A 112 -5.52 -5.34 -11.53
C VAL A 112 -5.99 -4.21 -12.43
N THR A 113 -5.60 -4.26 -13.70
CA THR A 113 -6.03 -3.29 -14.71
C THR A 113 -7.15 -3.89 -15.54
N THR A 114 -8.32 -3.26 -15.58
CA THR A 114 -9.48 -3.72 -16.35
C THR A 114 -10.09 -2.62 -17.22
N ALA A 115 -10.79 -2.99 -18.30
CA ALA A 115 -11.47 -2.04 -19.18
C ALA A 115 -12.70 -1.40 -18.50
N VAL A 116 -13.28 -2.11 -17.53
CA VAL A 116 -14.46 -1.71 -16.77
C VAL A 116 -14.17 -1.85 -15.28
N PRO A 117 -14.86 -1.08 -14.40
CA PRO A 117 -14.75 -1.27 -12.97
C PRO A 117 -15.09 -2.71 -12.58
N LEU A 118 -14.34 -3.27 -11.63
CA LEU A 118 -14.61 -4.62 -11.14
C LEU A 118 -15.86 -4.61 -10.26
N THR A 119 -16.69 -5.64 -10.40
CA THR A 119 -17.74 -5.94 -9.42
C THR A 119 -17.13 -6.67 -8.21
N LYS A 120 -17.74 -6.54 -7.03
CA LYS A 120 -17.25 -7.19 -5.80
C LYS A 120 -17.10 -8.71 -5.96
N ASP A 121 -18.06 -9.37 -6.62
CA ASP A 121 -17.98 -10.80 -6.92
C ASP A 121 -16.75 -11.16 -7.76
N LEU A 122 -16.38 -10.30 -8.71
CA LEU A 122 -15.22 -10.52 -9.57
C LEU A 122 -13.90 -10.27 -8.81
N GLU A 123 -13.87 -9.27 -7.94
CA GLU A 123 -12.72 -9.01 -7.06
C GLU A 123 -12.44 -10.21 -6.15
N GLU A 124 -13.46 -10.80 -5.52
CA GLU A 124 -13.29 -11.99 -4.67
C GLU A 124 -12.78 -13.21 -5.45
N ARG A 125 -13.30 -13.42 -6.67
CA ARG A 125 -12.82 -14.51 -7.54
C ARG A 125 -11.37 -14.30 -7.97
N ILE A 126 -10.99 -13.06 -8.28
CA ILE A 126 -9.61 -12.71 -8.63
C ILE A 126 -8.70 -12.90 -7.41
N LEU A 127 -9.10 -12.49 -6.22
CA LEU A 127 -8.36 -12.73 -4.98
C LEU A 127 -8.10 -14.21 -4.74
N ALA A 128 -9.14 -15.05 -4.88
CA ALA A 128 -9.02 -16.50 -4.73
C ALA A 128 -8.03 -17.08 -5.76
N LYS A 129 -8.09 -16.61 -7.02
CA LYS A 129 -7.18 -17.02 -8.09
C LYS A 129 -5.74 -16.57 -7.84
N ILE A 130 -5.54 -15.36 -7.33
CA ILE A 130 -4.21 -14.86 -6.98
C ILE A 130 -3.60 -15.72 -5.88
N VAL A 131 -4.37 -16.05 -4.84
CA VAL A 131 -3.91 -16.95 -3.77
C VAL A 131 -3.55 -18.33 -4.30
N GLU A 132 -4.33 -18.87 -5.24
CA GLU A 132 -4.04 -20.15 -5.92
C GLU A 132 -2.70 -20.11 -6.67
N ILE A 133 -2.41 -19.01 -7.38
CA ILE A 133 -1.23 -18.89 -8.25
C ILE A 133 0.03 -18.52 -7.46
N THR A 134 -0.07 -17.58 -6.50
CA THR A 134 1.09 -17.03 -5.78
C THR A 134 1.30 -17.66 -4.40
N GLY A 135 0.34 -18.45 -3.91
CA GLY A 135 0.36 -19.06 -2.58
C GLY A 135 0.18 -18.06 -1.42
N ASN A 136 0.00 -16.78 -1.73
CA ASN A 136 0.00 -15.69 -0.76
C ASN A 136 -1.26 -14.82 -0.91
N LYS A 137 -1.73 -14.26 0.21
CA LYS A 137 -2.80 -13.26 0.17
C LYS A 137 -2.31 -12.02 -0.58
N ALA A 138 -3.20 -11.35 -1.29
CA ALA A 138 -2.88 -10.12 -1.98
C ALA A 138 -3.94 -9.06 -1.71
N ASN A 139 -3.53 -7.80 -1.67
CA ASN A 139 -4.47 -6.67 -1.72
C ASN A 139 -4.59 -6.22 -3.17
N ILE A 140 -5.83 -6.09 -3.66
CA ILE A 140 -6.10 -5.63 -5.02
C ILE A 140 -6.10 -4.10 -5.06
N GLU A 141 -5.30 -3.54 -5.96
CA GLU A 141 -5.42 -2.16 -6.41
C GLU A 141 -6.07 -2.19 -7.79
N ASN A 142 -7.31 -1.68 -7.89
CA ASN A 142 -8.08 -1.68 -9.12
C ASN A 142 -7.75 -0.42 -9.96
N ILE A 143 -7.34 -0.63 -11.21
CA ILE A 143 -7.02 0.43 -12.17
C ILE A 143 -7.91 0.25 -13.40
N VAL A 144 -8.74 1.23 -13.71
CA VAL A 144 -9.57 1.17 -14.92
C VAL A 144 -8.81 1.78 -16.09
N ASN A 145 -8.52 0.97 -17.12
CA ASN A 145 -7.93 1.42 -18.36
C ASN A 145 -8.77 0.94 -19.57
N PRO A 146 -9.53 1.82 -20.24
CA PRO A 146 -10.36 1.45 -21.38
C PRO A 146 -9.56 1.00 -22.62
N ASP A 147 -8.26 1.31 -22.72
CA ASP A 147 -7.42 0.98 -23.87
C ASP A 147 -7.23 -0.53 -24.07
N ILE A 148 -7.44 -1.33 -23.03
CA ILE A 148 -7.26 -2.78 -23.11
C ILE A 148 -8.41 -3.48 -23.86
N LEU A 149 -9.49 -2.75 -24.17
CA LEU A 149 -10.72 -3.16 -24.88
C LEU A 149 -11.55 -4.27 -24.22
N GLY A 150 -10.93 -5.07 -23.35
CA GLY A 150 -11.55 -6.16 -22.60
C GLY A 150 -10.50 -7.04 -21.93
N GLY A 151 -10.93 -7.88 -21.00
CA GLY A 151 -10.03 -8.74 -20.20
C GLY A 151 -9.42 -8.00 -19.01
N PHE A 152 -8.30 -8.51 -18.50
CA PHE A 152 -7.59 -7.94 -17.36
C PHE A 152 -6.08 -8.10 -17.48
N ILE A 153 -5.34 -7.18 -16.85
CA ILE A 153 -3.89 -7.25 -16.67
C ILE A 153 -3.64 -7.30 -15.16
N LEU A 154 -3.09 -8.41 -14.67
CA LEU A 154 -2.75 -8.61 -13.27
C LEU A 154 -1.24 -8.47 -13.09
N ARG A 155 -0.79 -7.52 -12.28
CA ARG A 155 0.61 -7.38 -11.89
C ARG A 155 0.78 -7.60 -10.39
N VAL A 156 1.57 -8.60 -10.02
CA VAL A 156 1.90 -8.92 -8.62
C VAL A 156 3.41 -8.85 -8.44
N GLY A 157 3.89 -7.81 -7.77
CA GLY A 157 5.33 -7.53 -7.69
C GLY A 157 5.94 -7.36 -9.09
N ASP A 158 6.87 -8.25 -9.45
CA ASP A 158 7.56 -8.28 -10.75
C ASP A 158 6.87 -9.17 -11.80
N VAL A 159 5.87 -9.96 -11.41
CA VAL A 159 5.16 -10.86 -12.33
C VAL A 159 3.94 -10.16 -12.90
N GLN A 160 3.80 -10.17 -14.22
CA GLN A 160 2.64 -9.64 -14.93
C GLN A 160 1.96 -10.75 -15.75
N TYR A 161 0.66 -10.91 -15.54
CA TYR A 161 -0.23 -11.73 -16.34
C TYR A 161 -1.13 -10.82 -17.16
N ASP A 162 -0.93 -10.81 -18.47
CA ASP A 162 -1.73 -10.03 -19.39
C ASP A 162 -2.72 -10.94 -20.12
N ALA A 163 -3.99 -10.86 -19.74
CA ALA A 163 -5.10 -11.55 -20.40
C ALA A 163 -6.02 -10.53 -21.08
N SER A 164 -5.46 -9.40 -21.56
CA SER A 164 -6.22 -8.40 -22.28
C SER A 164 -6.50 -8.80 -23.72
N ILE A 165 -7.65 -8.36 -24.22
CA ILE A 165 -8.03 -8.55 -25.62
C ILE A 165 -7.08 -7.76 -26.54
N SER A 166 -6.60 -6.60 -26.09
CA SER A 166 -5.58 -5.83 -26.83
C SER A 166 -4.31 -6.66 -27.09
N ASN A 167 -3.85 -7.45 -26.11
CA ASN A 167 -2.67 -8.30 -26.28
C ASN A 167 -2.95 -9.45 -27.26
N GLN A 168 -4.12 -10.10 -27.16
CA GLN A 168 -4.51 -11.16 -28.09
C GLN A 168 -4.55 -10.70 -29.55
N PHE A 169 -5.11 -9.51 -29.82
CA PHE A 169 -5.08 -8.94 -31.18
C PHE A 169 -3.67 -8.58 -31.65
N ASN A 170 -2.82 -8.09 -30.75
CA ASN A 170 -1.42 -7.78 -31.07
C ASN A 170 -0.61 -9.05 -31.39
N GLU A 171 -0.83 -10.14 -30.65
CA GLU A 171 -0.22 -11.44 -30.94
C GLU A 171 -0.69 -11.99 -32.27
N LEU A 172 -2.01 -11.96 -32.53
CA LEU A 172 -2.59 -12.38 -33.80
C LEU A 172 -2.00 -11.59 -34.98
N ARG A 173 -1.89 -10.26 -34.85
CA ARG A 173 -1.27 -9.41 -35.87
C ARG A 173 0.18 -9.82 -36.15
N LYS A 174 0.97 -10.10 -35.10
CA LYS A 174 2.36 -10.56 -35.26
C LYS A 174 2.46 -11.91 -35.97
N GLU A 175 1.52 -12.82 -35.73
CA GLU A 175 1.48 -14.11 -36.45
C GLU A 175 1.22 -13.90 -37.94
N PHE A 176 0.28 -13.01 -38.30
CA PHE A 176 0.01 -12.67 -39.70
C PHE A 176 1.19 -11.94 -40.37
N ASP A 177 1.86 -11.03 -39.66
CA ASP A 177 3.00 -10.29 -40.20
C ASP A 177 4.25 -11.20 -40.42
N ASN A 178 4.40 -12.28 -39.64
CA ASN A 178 5.53 -13.22 -39.75
C ASN A 178 5.26 -14.43 -40.67
N SER A 179 4.01 -14.62 -41.11
CA SER A 179 3.63 -15.66 -42.05
C SER A 179 4.21 -15.37 -43.44
N HIS A 180 5.43 -15.83 -43.71
CA HIS A 180 5.94 -15.92 -45.08
C HIS A 180 5.05 -16.90 -45.85
N TYR A 181 4.27 -16.37 -46.79
CA TYR A 181 3.53 -17.17 -47.75
C TYR A 181 4.52 -18.02 -48.57
N ILE A 182 4.56 -19.33 -48.30
CA ILE A 182 5.24 -20.29 -49.17
C ILE A 182 4.16 -20.89 -50.08
N PRO A 183 4.04 -20.46 -51.35
CA PRO A 183 3.14 -21.10 -52.28
C PRO A 183 3.55 -22.56 -52.44
N LYS A 184 2.62 -23.48 -52.21
CA LYS A 184 2.78 -24.87 -52.65
C LYS A 184 2.64 -24.88 -54.17
N ILE A 185 3.76 -25.13 -54.86
CA ILE A 185 3.79 -25.53 -56.27
C ILE A 185 3.45 -27.02 -56.35
#